data_AF-A0AAD0LQ24-F1
#
_entry.id   AF-A0AAD0LQ24-F1
#
_cell.length_a   1.000
_cell.length_b   1.000
_cell.length_c   1.000
_cell.angle_alpha   90.00
_cell.angle_beta   90.00
_cell.angle_gamma   90.00
#
_symmetry.space_group_name_H-M   'P 1'
#
loop_
_entity.id
_entity.type
_entity.pdbx_description
1 polymer ?
#
loop_
_entity_poly.entity_id
_entity_poly.type
_entity_poly.pdbx_seq_one_letter_code
_entity_poly.pdbx_strand_id
1 'polypeptide(L)'
;MSDSLSNKELVAVGHQFAKAMSTDTPIIDMAKIVSRLAERLDCTAAALREMTKQRDALATVQLQGIRKALDECSEYLDRDCIMETNGISYEDAAQREVGAMALHDALLRQGADQ
;
A
#
# COMPACT_ATOMS: atom_id res chain seq x y z
N MET A 1 -9.58 -33.85 -43.29
CA MET A 1 -10.49 -34.99 -43.50
C MET A 1 -11.31 -35.11 -42.24
N SER A 2 -12.62 -34.93 -42.34
CA SER A 2 -13.54 -35.00 -41.20
C SER A 2 -13.90 -36.47 -41.04
N ASP A 3 -13.41 -37.14 -39.99
CA ASP A 3 -13.85 -38.49 -39.65
C ASP A 3 -15.31 -38.41 -39.18
N SER A 4 -16.24 -38.52 -40.11
CA SER A 4 -17.67 -38.60 -39.81
C SER A 4 -17.93 -39.95 -39.15
N LEU A 5 -18.14 -39.93 -37.84
CA LEU A 5 -18.58 -41.08 -37.04
C LEU A 5 -19.75 -41.79 -37.73
N SER A 6 -19.75 -43.13 -37.74
CA SER A 6 -20.91 -43.86 -38.23
C SER A 6 -22.12 -43.60 -37.31
N ASN A 7 -23.33 -43.63 -37.85
CA ASN A 7 -24.55 -43.40 -37.07
C ASN A 7 -24.64 -44.26 -35.79
N LYS A 8 -24.06 -45.47 -35.83
CA LYS A 8 -24.02 -46.40 -34.70
C LYS A 8 -23.09 -45.94 -33.58
N GLU A 9 -21.92 -45.40 -33.95
CA GLU A 9 -20.97 -44.82 -33.00
C GLU A 9 -21.54 -43.53 -32.41
N LEU A 10 -22.16 -42.68 -33.23
CA LEU A 10 -22.80 -41.45 -32.75
C LEU A 10 -23.87 -41.72 -31.69
N VAL A 11 -24.71 -42.74 -31.90
CA VAL A 11 -25.71 -43.18 -30.90
C VAL A 11 -25.03 -43.73 -29.65
N ALA A 12 -23.94 -44.49 -29.78
CA ALA A 12 -23.20 -45.02 -28.64
C ALA A 12 -22.54 -43.91 -27.80
N VAL A 13 -21.91 -42.92 -28.45
CA VAL A 13 -21.34 -41.75 -27.77
C VAL A 13 -22.45 -40.90 -27.15
N GLY A 14 -23.57 -40.73 -27.84
CA GLY A 14 -24.75 -40.05 -27.31
C GLY A 14 -25.33 -40.73 -26.07
N HIS A 15 -25.33 -42.07 -26.02
CA HIS A 15 -25.78 -42.82 -24.85
C HIS A 15 -24.79 -42.75 -23.68
N GLN A 16 -23.48 -42.81 -23.95
CA GLN A 16 -22.45 -42.55 -22.92
C GLN A 16 -22.52 -41.13 -22.39
N PHE A 17 -22.77 -40.15 -23.24
CA PHE A 17 -22.94 -38.76 -22.87
C PHE A 17 -24.19 -38.57 -22.00
N ALA A 18 -25.33 -39.10 -22.43
CA ALA A 18 -26.56 -39.10 -21.63
C ALA A 18 -26.35 -39.83 -20.29
N LYS A 19 -25.60 -40.94 -20.27
CA LYS A 19 -25.26 -41.66 -19.05
C LYS A 19 -24.40 -40.82 -18.10
N ALA A 20 -23.34 -40.21 -18.61
CA ALA A 20 -22.46 -39.31 -17.85
C ALA A 20 -23.21 -38.08 -17.31
N MET A 21 -24.23 -37.61 -18.04
CA MET A 21 -25.12 -36.52 -17.61
C MET A 21 -26.21 -36.97 -16.63
N SER A 22 -26.72 -38.20 -16.76
CA SER A 22 -27.74 -38.78 -15.87
C SER A 22 -27.18 -39.32 -14.56
N THR A 23 -25.87 -39.57 -14.49
CA THR A 23 -25.18 -39.55 -13.20
C THR A 23 -25.16 -38.10 -12.75
N ASP A 24 -26.14 -37.66 -11.96
CA ASP A 24 -26.22 -36.33 -11.37
C ASP A 24 -24.95 -35.91 -10.58
N THR A 25 -24.09 -36.87 -10.27
CA THR A 25 -22.92 -36.76 -9.40
C THR A 25 -21.87 -35.70 -9.83
N PRO A 26 -21.40 -35.59 -11.09
CA PRO A 26 -20.34 -34.68 -11.46
C PRO A 26 -20.74 -33.19 -11.38
N ILE A 27 -21.94 -32.85 -11.87
CA ILE A 27 -22.44 -31.45 -11.84
C ILE A 27 -22.81 -31.05 -10.41
N ILE A 28 -23.47 -31.93 -9.65
CA ILE A 28 -23.84 -31.66 -8.27
C ILE A 28 -22.60 -31.47 -7.40
N ASP A 29 -21.56 -32.27 -7.58
CA ASP A 29 -20.34 -32.15 -6.79
C ASP A 29 -19.57 -30.87 -7.13
N MET A 30 -19.52 -30.46 -8.41
CA MET A 30 -19.03 -29.14 -8.80
C MET A 30 -19.84 -28.02 -8.13
N ALA A 31 -21.17 -28.11 -8.13
CA ALA A 31 -22.03 -27.12 -7.47
C ALA A 31 -21.76 -27.04 -5.97
N LYS A 32 -21.60 -28.18 -5.27
CA LYS A 32 -21.24 -28.21 -3.85
C LYS A 32 -19.88 -27.57 -3.58
N ILE A 33 -18.89 -27.82 -4.43
CA ILE A 33 -17.56 -27.20 -4.33
C ILE A 33 -17.69 -25.69 -4.51
N VAL A 34 -18.41 -25.23 -5.54
CA VAL A 34 -18.63 -23.80 -5.81
C VAL A 34 -19.38 -23.13 -4.65
N SER A 35 -20.41 -23.75 -4.09
CA SER A 35 -21.13 -23.21 -2.92
C SER A 35 -20.22 -23.06 -1.70
N ARG A 36 -19.38 -24.07 -1.41
CA ARG A 36 -18.40 -23.99 -0.31
C ARG A 36 -17.33 -22.93 -0.56
N LEU A 37 -16.91 -22.74 -1.81
CA LEU A 37 -15.96 -21.70 -2.19
C LEU A 37 -16.58 -20.31 -2.02
N ALA A 38 -17.83 -20.12 -2.44
CA ALA A 38 -18.56 -18.86 -2.28
C ALA A 38 -18.67 -18.47 -0.79
N GLU A 39 -19.10 -19.41 0.06
CA GLU A 39 -19.21 -19.17 1.51
C GLU A 39 -17.84 -18.81 2.14
N ARG A 40 -16.77 -19.48 1.72
CA ARG A 40 -15.40 -19.13 2.16
C ARG A 40 -14.94 -17.77 1.64
N LEU A 41 -15.30 -17.41 0.41
CA LEU A 41 -14.99 -16.11 -0.17
C LEU A 41 -15.71 -14.97 0.58
N ASP A 42 -16.95 -15.20 1.00
CA ASP A 42 -17.70 -14.23 1.80
C ASP A 42 -17.07 -14.03 3.18
N CYS A 43 -16.66 -15.13 3.83
CA CYS A 43 -15.92 -15.08 5.09
C CYS A 43 -14.61 -14.29 4.96
N THR A 44 -13.81 -14.56 3.92
CA THR A 44 -12.54 -13.85 3.71
C THR A 44 -12.76 -12.38 3.35
N ALA A 45 -13.79 -12.07 2.56
CA ALA A 45 -14.13 -10.69 2.23
C ALA A 45 -14.59 -9.91 3.47
N ALA A 46 -15.36 -10.52 4.38
CA ALA A 46 -15.72 -9.91 5.65
C ALA A 46 -14.49 -9.66 6.54
N ALA A 47 -13.62 -10.66 6.69
CA ALA A 47 -12.38 -10.53 7.45
C ALA A 47 -11.46 -9.43 6.89
N LEU A 48 -11.30 -9.35 5.57
CA LEU A 48 -10.49 -8.31 4.92
C LEU A 48 -11.03 -6.90 5.17
N ARG A 49 -12.36 -6.71 5.15
CA ARG A 49 -12.98 -5.41 5.47
C ARG A 49 -12.68 -4.98 6.90
N GLU A 50 -12.81 -5.89 7.87
CA GLU A 50 -12.49 -5.57 9.27
C GLU A 50 -11.00 -5.28 9.48
N MET A 51 -10.12 -6.06 8.86
CA MET A 51 -8.67 -5.81 8.93
C MET A 51 -8.30 -4.47 8.30
N THR A 52 -8.94 -4.11 7.19
CA THR A 52 -8.75 -2.79 6.54
C THR A 52 -9.17 -1.66 7.47
N LYS A 53 -10.33 -1.78 8.10
CA LYS A 53 -10.84 -0.80 9.07
C LYS A 53 -9.89 -0.64 10.27
N GLN A 54 -9.36 -1.74 10.81
CA GLN A 54 -8.40 -1.71 11.92
C GLN A 54 -7.08 -1.06 11.49
N ARG A 55 -6.57 -1.37 10.31
CA ARG A 55 -5.36 -0.75 9.75
C ARG A 55 -5.54 0.76 9.62
N ASP A 56 -6.67 1.22 9.08
CA ASP A 56 -6.92 2.65 8.86
C ASP A 56 -7.10 3.40 10.18
N ALA A 57 -7.75 2.77 11.17
CA ALA A 57 -7.83 3.29 12.52
C ALA A 57 -6.43 3.41 13.16
N LEU A 58 -5.58 2.39 13.02
CA LEU A 58 -4.21 2.43 13.53
C LEU A 58 -3.38 3.53 12.87
N ALA A 59 -3.48 3.70 11.55
CA ALA A 59 -2.80 4.77 10.82
C ALA A 59 -3.24 6.15 11.34
N THR A 60 -4.53 6.33 11.60
CA THR A 60 -5.07 7.57 12.17
C THR A 60 -4.50 7.83 13.57
N VAL A 61 -4.48 6.82 14.44
CA VAL A 61 -3.92 6.93 15.80
C VAL A 61 -2.43 7.26 15.75
N GLN A 62 -1.66 6.63 14.86
CA GLN A 62 -0.24 6.93 14.68
C GLN A 62 -0.01 8.38 14.24
N LEU A 63 -0.76 8.86 13.23
CA LEU A 63 -0.66 10.25 12.78
C LEU A 63 -1.02 11.24 13.89
N GLN A 64 -2.08 10.95 14.66
CA GLN A 64 -2.45 11.78 15.82
C GLN A 64 -1.37 11.79 16.90
N GLY A 65 -0.76 10.64 17.19
CA GLY A 65 0.34 10.54 18.15
C GLY A 65 1.57 11.36 17.73
N ILE A 66 1.97 11.24 16.46
CA ILE A 66 3.08 12.03 15.90
C ILE A 66 2.76 13.52 15.97
N ARG A 67 1.55 13.92 15.56
CA ARG A 67 1.14 15.32 15.59
C ARG A 67 1.15 15.88 17.01
N LYS A 68 0.60 15.15 17.98
CA LYS A 68 0.61 15.58 19.39
C LYS A 68 2.03 15.75 19.92
N ALA A 69 2.93 14.82 19.61
CA ALA A 69 4.33 14.93 20.03
C ALA A 69 5.02 16.16 19.40
N LEU A 70 4.74 16.45 18.13
CA LEU A 70 5.24 17.66 17.46
C LEU A 70 4.67 18.94 18.09
N ASP A 71 3.37 18.96 18.39
CA ASP A 71 2.72 20.10 19.05
C ASP A 71 3.31 20.33 20.46
N GLU A 72 3.59 19.26 21.23
CA GLU A 72 4.24 19.34 22.54
C GLU A 72 5.70 19.84 22.46
N CYS A 73 6.41 19.54 21.38
CA CYS A 73 7.77 20.03 21.15
C CYS A 73 7.81 21.40 20.43
N SER A 74 6.67 21.94 20.02
CA SER A 74 6.60 23.14 19.17
C SER A 74 7.28 24.36 19.82
N GLU A 75 7.16 24.50 21.14
CA GLU A 75 7.77 25.63 21.88
C GLU A 75 9.30 25.57 21.89
N TYR A 76 9.90 24.38 21.77
CA TYR A 76 11.37 24.22 21.73
C TYR A 76 11.93 24.21 20.31
N LEU A 77 11.08 23.94 19.32
CA LEU A 77 11.45 23.90 17.90
C LEU A 77 11.15 25.21 17.18
N ASP A 78 10.48 26.15 17.85
CA ASP A 78 10.24 27.47 17.31
C ASP A 78 11.55 28.25 17.16
N ARG A 79 11.68 28.92 16.01
CA ARG A 79 12.90 29.65 15.64
C ARG A 79 13.18 30.75 16.65
N ASP A 80 12.14 31.48 17.05
CA ASP A 80 12.28 32.58 18.01
C ASP A 80 12.75 32.05 19.37
N CYS A 81 12.15 30.96 19.86
CA CYS A 81 12.56 30.31 21.10
C CYS A 81 14.01 29.77 21.07
N ILE A 82 14.46 29.16 19.97
CA ILE A 82 15.84 28.69 19.82
C ILE A 82 16.82 29.86 19.82
N MET A 83 16.51 30.93 19.11
CA MET A 83 17.36 32.12 19.02
C MET A 83 17.48 32.82 20.38
N GLU A 84 16.36 32.94 21.10
CA GLU A 84 16.35 33.47 22.47
C GLU A 84 17.15 32.59 23.43
N THR A 85 16.95 31.28 23.41
CA THR A 85 17.66 30.33 24.29
C THR A 85 19.18 30.35 24.09
N ASN A 86 19.63 30.51 22.83
CA ASN A 86 21.05 30.57 22.50
C ASN A 86 21.63 31.99 22.60
N GLY A 87 20.82 33.00 22.96
CA GLY A 87 21.24 34.39 23.03
C GLY A 87 21.72 34.94 21.68
N ILE A 88 21.15 34.48 20.57
CA ILE A 88 21.52 34.89 19.22
C ILE A 88 20.44 35.83 18.67
N SER A 89 20.83 37.05 18.29
CA SER A 89 19.91 37.98 17.62
C SER A 89 19.75 37.65 16.13
N TYR A 90 18.64 38.10 15.52
CA TYR A 90 18.42 37.99 14.08
C TYR A 90 19.49 38.68 13.25
N GLU A 91 19.96 39.83 13.71
CA GLU A 91 21.01 40.60 13.07
C GLU A 91 22.36 39.85 13.12
N ASP A 92 22.72 39.28 14.28
CA ASP A 92 23.94 38.49 14.42
C ASP A 92 23.90 37.23 13.56
N ALA A 93 22.76 36.54 13.48
CA ALA A 93 22.59 35.36 12.65
C ALA A 93 22.76 35.69 11.16
N ALA A 94 22.12 36.75 10.70
CA ALA A 94 22.26 37.23 9.32
C ALA A 94 23.70 37.64 9.01
N GLN A 95 24.37 38.34 9.93
CA GLN A 95 25.76 38.75 9.75
C GLN A 95 26.71 37.56 9.66
N ARG A 96 26.48 36.48 10.44
CA ARG A 96 27.24 35.22 10.35
C ARG A 96 27.06 34.55 9.00
N GLU A 97 25.84 34.52 8.46
CA GLU A 97 25.56 33.98 7.13
C GLU A 97 26.30 34.77 6.04
N VAL A 98 26.21 36.09 6.06
CA VAL A 98 26.93 36.97 5.14
C VAL A 98 28.44 36.75 5.20
N GLY A 99 29.01 36.68 6.42
CA GLY A 99 30.43 36.40 6.62
C GLY A 99 30.86 35.02 6.10
N ALA A 100 30.04 33.99 6.32
CA ALA A 100 30.30 32.64 5.83
C ALA A 100 30.29 32.57 4.30
N MET A 101 29.34 33.23 3.65
CA MET A 101 29.31 33.32 2.18
C MET A 101 30.50 34.09 1.62
N ALA A 102 30.87 35.21 2.23
CA ALA A 102 32.03 36.00 1.79
C ALA A 102 33.34 35.18 1.87
N LEU A 103 33.51 34.38 2.94
CA LEU A 103 34.63 33.47 3.06
C LEU A 103 34.58 32.35 2.00
N HIS A 104 33.43 31.73 1.81
CA HIS A 104 33.22 30.70 0.78
C HIS A 104 33.61 31.20 -0.61
N ASP A 105 33.14 32.39 -0.99
CA ASP A 105 33.43 32.99 -2.30
C ASP A 105 34.92 33.32 -2.45
N ALA A 106 35.57 33.78 -1.39
CA ALA A 106 37.02 34.02 -1.39
C ALA A 106 37.80 32.73 -1.62
N LEU A 107 37.40 31.62 -0.98
CA LEU A 107 38.02 30.31 -1.14
C LEU A 107 37.84 29.75 -2.56
N LEU A 108 36.65 29.92 -3.15
CA LEU A 108 36.40 29.52 -4.53
C LEU A 108 37.28 30.28 -5.53
N ARG A 109 37.45 31.60 -5.32
CA ARG A 109 38.33 32.42 -6.15
C ARG A 109 39.79 31.97 -6.02
N GLN A 110 40.27 31.71 -4.80
CA GLN A 110 41.62 31.20 -4.57
C GLN A 110 41.85 29.81 -5.18
N GLY A 111 40.85 28.94 -5.18
CA GLY A 111 40.92 27.61 -5.81
C GLY A 111 40.83 27.64 -7.34
N ALA A 112 40.32 28.72 -7.94
CA ALA A 112 40.28 28.91 -9.38
C ALA A 112 41.59 29.51 -9.95
N ASP A 113 42.47 30.02 -9.08
CA ASP A 113 43.77 30.59 -9.42
C ASP A 113 44.94 29.57 -9.31
N GLN A 114 44.64 28.27 -9.10
CA GLN A 114 45.59 27.13 -9.17
C GLN A 114 45.38 26.33 -10.46
#